data_AF-A0A368MYN6-F1
#
_entry.id   AF-A0A368MYN6-F1
#
_cell.length_a   1.000
_cell.length_b   1.000
_cell.length_c   1.000
_cell.angle_alpha   90.00
_cell.angle_beta   90.00
_cell.angle_gamma   90.00
#
_symmetry.space_group_name_H-M   'P 1'
#
loop_
_entity.id
_entity.type
_entity.pdbx_description
1 polymer ?
#
loop_
_entity_poly.entity_id
_entity_poly.type
_entity_poly.pdbx_seq_one_letter_code
_entity_poly.pdbx_strand_id
1 'polypeptide(L)'
;MIHTKSHTIEWITNVRNTLGKRIDPKLIEKVIYALTLLEQLQLHNLNFVFKGGTALLLATETPKRFSIDIDIITEESEDKIKEVIEKVTQLEMFIRWEEDNDRKHTPDAPLGHFKVFYKSVVDGHEEPILLDLLYTPNPYPETREYLINHSWLATSGENTMVVLPTFEAILGDKLTAFAPKTTGILYSKNRPVEIIKQLYDIGFLFDQLTNLNVVKESYARVVREEIGYRKLHIDVDEVLKDTWNACYTLAERDMKSDEFKHLQLGIKNFTNFIIDRFSIEEAITASSKVAYLTSLLNKENQEVERFKNPLEIKDWLIEDPTYNKLNKLKKTNPEAFFYWYKSLKNDKT
;
A
#
# COMPACT_ATOMS: atom_id res chain seq x y z
N MET A 1 -9.33 -21.18 11.43
CA MET A 1 -9.94 -20.93 10.12
C MET A 1 -11.01 -19.88 10.26
N ILE A 2 -11.35 -19.18 9.18
CA ILE A 2 -12.43 -18.18 9.20
C ILE A 2 -13.76 -18.91 9.39
N HIS A 3 -14.45 -18.59 10.47
CA HIS A 3 -15.74 -19.17 10.81
C HIS A 3 -16.84 -18.52 9.95
N THR A 4 -17.84 -19.31 9.53
CA THR A 4 -18.96 -18.87 8.67
C THR A 4 -19.72 -17.67 9.22
N LYS A 5 -19.83 -17.58 10.56
CA LYS A 5 -20.34 -16.40 11.30
C LYS A 5 -19.76 -15.06 10.82
N SER A 6 -18.51 -15.02 10.34
CA SER A 6 -17.90 -13.79 9.81
C SER A 6 -18.72 -13.19 8.67
N HIS A 7 -19.42 -14.02 7.90
CA HIS A 7 -20.16 -13.63 6.71
C HIS A 7 -21.62 -13.24 7.02
N THR A 8 -22.03 -13.14 8.29
CA THR A 8 -23.41 -12.75 8.64
C THR A 8 -23.53 -11.24 8.86
N ILE A 9 -24.73 -10.72 8.60
CA ILE A 9 -25.03 -9.29 8.79
C ILE A 9 -24.85 -8.85 10.25
N GLU A 10 -25.12 -9.74 11.21
CA GLU A 10 -24.93 -9.48 12.64
C GLU A 10 -23.45 -9.29 12.97
N TRP A 11 -22.57 -10.12 12.42
CA TRP A 11 -21.13 -10.00 12.64
C TRP A 11 -20.58 -8.72 12.01
N ILE A 12 -20.91 -8.47 10.74
CA ILE A 12 -20.49 -7.25 10.02
C ILE A 12 -20.97 -6.00 10.77
N THR A 13 -22.21 -6.00 11.26
CA THR A 13 -22.76 -4.90 12.06
C THR A 13 -22.04 -4.74 13.39
N ASN A 14 -21.65 -5.83 14.05
CA ASN A 14 -20.88 -5.78 15.28
C ASN A 14 -19.48 -5.17 15.04
N VAL A 15 -18.75 -5.63 14.02
CA VAL A 15 -17.46 -5.05 13.64
C VAL A 15 -17.61 -3.57 13.32
N ARG A 16 -18.65 -3.17 12.56
CA ARG A 16 -18.95 -1.77 12.27
C ARG A 16 -19.17 -0.94 13.54
N ASN A 17 -19.85 -1.49 14.55
CA ASN A 17 -20.06 -0.79 15.82
C ASN A 17 -18.76 -0.55 16.58
N THR A 18 -17.77 -1.44 16.47
CA THR A 18 -16.43 -1.25 17.07
C THR A 18 -15.58 -0.22 16.32
N LEU A 19 -15.68 -0.17 14.99
CA LEU A 19 -14.90 0.77 14.15
C LEU A 19 -15.55 2.16 14.04
N GLY A 20 -16.86 2.24 14.28
CA GLY A 20 -17.65 3.47 14.23
C GLY A 20 -18.72 3.45 13.14
N LYS A 21 -19.91 3.96 13.48
CA LYS A 21 -21.12 3.90 12.63
C LYS A 21 -20.99 4.59 11.26
N ARG A 22 -19.98 5.44 11.05
CA ARG A 22 -19.73 6.10 9.75
C ARG A 22 -19.16 5.16 8.70
N ILE A 23 -18.57 4.03 9.10
CA ILE A 23 -17.98 3.06 8.18
C ILE A 23 -19.10 2.36 7.41
N ASP A 24 -18.89 2.22 6.10
CA ASP A 24 -19.75 1.46 5.21
C ASP A 24 -19.61 -0.04 5.54
N PRO A 25 -20.70 -0.74 5.95
CA PRO A 25 -20.65 -2.18 6.20
C PRO A 25 -20.17 -3.00 5.00
N LYS A 26 -20.37 -2.53 3.75
CA LYS A 26 -19.88 -3.23 2.56
C LYS A 26 -18.35 -3.30 2.49
N LEU A 27 -17.64 -2.30 3.02
CA LEU A 27 -16.17 -2.36 3.07
C LEU A 27 -15.69 -3.44 4.03
N ILE A 28 -16.35 -3.59 5.18
CA ILE A 28 -16.04 -4.64 6.15
C ILE A 28 -16.33 -6.01 5.53
N GLU A 29 -17.51 -6.16 4.93
CA GLU A 29 -17.89 -7.39 4.24
C GLU A 29 -16.86 -7.79 3.17
N LYS A 30 -16.45 -6.85 2.30
CA LYS A 30 -15.44 -7.11 1.28
C LYS A 30 -14.09 -7.56 1.84
N VAL A 31 -13.64 -6.97 2.96
CA VAL A 31 -12.41 -7.42 3.63
C VAL A 31 -12.54 -8.85 4.13
N ILE A 32 -13.70 -9.20 4.71
CA ILE A 32 -13.97 -10.57 5.19
C ILE A 32 -13.90 -11.55 4.02
N TYR A 33 -14.62 -11.29 2.94
CA TYR A 33 -14.60 -12.17 1.76
C TYR A 33 -13.24 -12.21 1.06
N ALA A 34 -12.47 -11.12 1.05
CA ALA A 34 -11.10 -11.12 0.54
C ALA A 34 -10.18 -12.05 1.35
N LEU A 35 -10.21 -11.96 2.68
CA LEU A 35 -9.42 -12.83 3.56
C LEU A 35 -9.93 -14.29 3.53
N THR A 36 -11.23 -14.50 3.32
CA THR A 36 -11.79 -15.83 3.06
C THR A 36 -11.26 -16.40 1.74
N LEU A 37 -11.24 -15.62 0.65
CA LEU A 37 -10.65 -16.06 -0.61
C LEU A 37 -9.17 -16.43 -0.43
N LEU A 38 -8.40 -15.58 0.24
CA LEU A 38 -6.99 -15.84 0.58
C LEU A 38 -6.81 -17.17 1.33
N GLU A 39 -7.63 -17.40 2.36
CA GLU A 39 -7.60 -18.66 3.12
C GLU A 39 -7.91 -19.86 2.22
N GLN A 40 -8.90 -19.74 1.33
CA GLN A 40 -9.26 -20.83 0.42
C GLN A 40 -8.18 -21.10 -0.63
N LEU A 41 -7.50 -20.08 -1.16
CA LEU A 41 -6.36 -20.27 -2.06
C LEU A 41 -5.24 -21.09 -1.37
N GLN A 42 -4.91 -20.75 -0.12
CA GLN A 42 -3.92 -21.48 0.66
C GLN A 42 -4.36 -22.92 0.96
N LEU A 43 -5.59 -23.13 1.40
CA LEU A 43 -6.12 -24.47 1.72
C LEU A 43 -6.20 -25.40 0.50
N HIS A 44 -6.32 -24.84 -0.70
CA HIS A 44 -6.26 -25.60 -1.96
C HIS A 44 -4.84 -25.77 -2.50
N ASN A 45 -3.83 -25.55 -1.66
CA ASN A 45 -2.40 -25.74 -1.94
C ASN A 45 -1.88 -24.89 -3.09
N LEU A 46 -2.38 -23.65 -3.22
CA LEU A 46 -1.73 -22.69 -4.10
C LEU A 46 -0.48 -22.14 -3.42
N ASN A 47 0.66 -22.17 -4.12
CA ASN A 47 1.90 -21.59 -3.62
C ASN A 47 2.02 -20.11 -4.05
N PHE A 48 2.04 -19.19 -3.10
CA PHE A 48 2.10 -17.76 -3.40
C PHE A 48 2.65 -16.94 -2.22
N VAL A 49 3.06 -15.71 -2.53
CA VAL A 49 3.34 -14.67 -1.54
C VAL A 49 2.21 -13.63 -1.60
N PHE A 50 1.55 -13.39 -0.48
CA PHE A 50 0.48 -12.40 -0.36
C PHE A 50 1.06 -11.00 -0.15
N LYS A 51 0.66 -10.03 -0.98
CA LYS A 51 1.20 -8.67 -0.96
C LYS A 51 0.10 -7.60 -1.00
N GLY A 52 0.50 -6.36 -1.24
CA GLY A 52 -0.42 -5.24 -1.47
C GLY A 52 -1.02 -4.66 -0.20
N GLY A 53 -2.13 -3.93 -0.37
CA GLY A 53 -2.77 -3.20 0.74
C GLY A 53 -3.45 -4.12 1.76
N THR A 54 -3.96 -5.26 1.32
CA THR A 54 -4.71 -6.18 2.17
C THR A 54 -3.76 -7.08 2.99
N ALA A 55 -2.57 -7.38 2.47
CA ALA A 55 -1.49 -7.97 3.25
C ALA A 55 -1.07 -7.05 4.42
N LEU A 56 -0.93 -5.74 4.16
CA LEU A 56 -0.64 -4.78 5.21
C LEU A 56 -1.76 -4.73 6.26
N LEU A 57 -3.02 -4.77 5.83
CA LEU A 57 -4.18 -4.84 6.73
C LEU A 57 -4.09 -6.06 7.66
N LEU A 58 -3.86 -7.25 7.11
CA LEU A 58 -3.75 -8.49 7.87
C LEU A 58 -2.57 -8.46 8.86
N ALA A 59 -1.44 -7.90 8.44
CA ALA A 59 -0.22 -7.86 9.24
C ALA A 59 -0.24 -6.78 10.35
N THR A 60 -1.28 -5.94 10.42
CA THR A 60 -1.45 -4.89 11.44
C THR A 60 -2.61 -5.21 12.39
N GLU A 61 -2.36 -5.19 13.70
CA GLU A 61 -3.41 -5.46 14.70
C GLU A 61 -4.58 -4.46 14.64
N THR A 62 -4.26 -3.20 14.39
CA THR A 62 -5.24 -2.12 14.16
C THR A 62 -5.04 -1.57 12.75
N PRO A 63 -5.86 -2.01 11.77
CA PRO A 63 -5.76 -1.51 10.41
C PRO A 63 -5.90 0.00 10.36
N LYS A 64 -5.09 0.62 9.50
CA LYS A 64 -5.10 2.07 9.30
C LYS A 64 -6.09 2.50 8.22
N ARG A 65 -6.31 1.64 7.23
CA ARG A 65 -7.26 1.87 6.14
C ARG A 65 -7.87 0.56 5.64
N PHE A 66 -8.98 0.66 4.93
CA PHE A 66 -9.57 -0.47 4.21
C PHE A 66 -8.74 -0.80 2.96
N SER A 67 -8.64 -2.10 2.68
CA SER A 67 -8.13 -2.68 1.43
C SER A 67 -8.90 -3.96 1.16
N ILE A 68 -9.33 -4.17 -0.07
CA ILE A 68 -10.36 -5.18 -0.41
C ILE A 68 -9.92 -6.14 -1.53
N ASP A 69 -8.77 -5.85 -2.16
CA ASP A 69 -8.22 -6.63 -3.26
C ASP A 69 -7.24 -7.67 -2.71
N ILE A 70 -7.11 -8.81 -3.39
CA ILE A 70 -6.10 -9.82 -3.09
C ILE A 70 -5.02 -9.73 -4.16
N ASP A 71 -3.85 -9.24 -3.76
CA ASP A 71 -2.66 -9.16 -4.61
C ASP A 71 -1.70 -10.30 -4.23
N ILE A 72 -1.36 -11.19 -5.17
CA ILE A 72 -0.41 -12.28 -4.93
C ILE A 72 0.71 -12.32 -5.96
N ILE A 73 1.87 -12.86 -5.54
CA ILE A 73 2.99 -13.23 -6.42
C ILE A 73 3.09 -14.75 -6.42
N THR A 74 3.22 -15.36 -7.60
CA THR A 74 3.30 -16.81 -7.73
C THR A 74 4.10 -17.24 -8.96
N GLU A 75 4.69 -18.42 -8.91
CA GLU A 75 5.29 -19.10 -10.06
C GLU A 75 4.37 -20.21 -10.62
N GLU A 76 3.18 -20.38 -10.04
CA GLU A 76 2.19 -21.34 -10.49
C GLU A 76 1.63 -20.94 -11.87
N SER A 77 1.35 -21.93 -12.70
CA SER A 77 0.76 -21.70 -14.02
C SER A 77 -0.65 -21.11 -13.93
N GLU A 78 -1.04 -20.32 -14.92
CA GLU A 78 -2.40 -19.77 -15.02
C GLU A 78 -3.49 -20.87 -14.99
N ASP A 79 -3.24 -22.02 -15.62
CA ASP A 79 -4.15 -23.18 -15.57
C ASP A 79 -4.35 -23.68 -14.14
N LYS A 80 -3.29 -23.70 -13.33
CA LYS A 80 -3.36 -24.08 -11.91
C LYS A 80 -4.18 -23.06 -11.11
N ILE A 81 -4.02 -21.77 -11.38
CA ILE A 81 -4.82 -20.70 -10.78
C ILE A 81 -6.30 -20.92 -11.08
N LYS A 82 -6.65 -21.13 -12.34
CA LYS A 82 -8.05 -21.37 -12.77
C LYS A 82 -8.63 -22.62 -12.12
N GLU A 83 -7.87 -23.72 -12.05
CA GLU A 83 -8.28 -24.95 -11.36
C GLU A 83 -8.60 -24.70 -9.88
N VAL A 84 -7.76 -23.92 -9.18
CA VAL A 84 -7.96 -23.58 -7.78
C VAL A 84 -9.18 -22.67 -7.59
N ILE A 85 -9.30 -21.59 -8.38
CA ILE A 85 -10.44 -20.66 -8.29
C ILE A 85 -11.75 -21.41 -8.55
N GLU A 86 -11.79 -22.30 -9.55
CA GLU A 86 -12.96 -23.13 -9.83
C GLU A 86 -13.38 -23.95 -8.60
N LYS A 87 -12.43 -24.62 -7.93
CA LYS A 87 -12.69 -25.35 -6.69
C LYS A 87 -13.22 -24.46 -5.58
N VAL A 88 -12.65 -23.26 -5.43
CA VAL A 88 -13.12 -22.26 -4.44
C VAL A 88 -14.56 -21.84 -4.72
N THR A 89 -14.95 -21.68 -5.99
CA THR A 89 -16.33 -21.31 -6.37
C THR A 89 -17.35 -22.44 -6.22
N GLN A 90 -16.91 -23.68 -5.98
CA GLN A 90 -17.82 -24.78 -5.61
C GLN A 90 -18.22 -24.76 -4.13
N LEU A 91 -17.59 -23.90 -3.32
CA LEU A 91 -17.96 -23.67 -1.93
C LEU A 91 -19.17 -22.71 -1.84
N GLU A 92 -20.05 -22.93 -0.87
CA GLU A 92 -21.31 -22.17 -0.72
C GLU A 92 -21.13 -20.65 -0.55
N MET A 93 -19.93 -20.19 -0.18
CA MET A 93 -19.62 -18.79 0.08
C MET A 93 -19.29 -17.96 -1.17
N PHE A 94 -19.03 -18.61 -2.30
CA PHE A 94 -18.75 -17.97 -3.59
C PHE A 94 -19.73 -18.48 -4.65
N ILE A 95 -19.95 -17.69 -5.70
CA ILE A 95 -20.99 -17.96 -6.71
C ILE A 95 -20.38 -18.38 -8.04
N ARG A 96 -19.41 -17.60 -8.51
CA ARG A 96 -18.75 -17.76 -9.80
C ARG A 96 -17.46 -16.96 -9.82
N TRP A 97 -16.68 -17.14 -10.86
CA TRP A 97 -15.52 -16.30 -11.16
C TRP A 97 -15.51 -15.87 -12.62
N GLU A 98 -14.73 -14.85 -12.94
CA GLU A 98 -14.49 -14.40 -14.32
C GLU A 98 -13.04 -13.94 -14.49
N GLU A 99 -12.51 -14.06 -15.70
CA GLU A 99 -11.26 -13.42 -16.10
C GLU A 99 -11.51 -11.93 -16.41
N ASP A 100 -10.56 -11.08 -16.04
CA ASP A 100 -10.54 -9.64 -16.35
C ASP A 100 -9.20 -9.24 -17.02
N ASN A 101 -8.63 -10.18 -17.79
CA ASN A 101 -7.31 -10.09 -18.41
C ASN A 101 -7.23 -9.13 -19.61
N ASP A 102 -8.36 -8.61 -20.09
CA ASP A 102 -8.40 -7.61 -21.16
C ASP A 102 -7.83 -6.24 -20.72
N ARG A 103 -7.59 -6.06 -19.41
CA ARG A 103 -6.94 -4.89 -18.82
C ARG A 103 -5.42 -4.91 -18.95
N LYS A 104 -4.85 -5.10 -20.15
CA LYS A 104 -3.38 -5.03 -20.33
C LYS A 104 -2.88 -3.58 -20.17
N HIS A 105 -2.54 -3.19 -18.95
CA HIS A 105 -2.04 -1.85 -18.63
C HIS A 105 -0.51 -1.72 -18.75
N THR A 106 0.20 -2.84 -18.80
CA THR A 106 1.66 -2.95 -18.97
C THR A 106 1.94 -4.08 -19.97
N PRO A 107 2.46 -3.79 -21.19
CA PRO A 107 2.51 -4.76 -22.29
C PRO A 107 3.21 -6.09 -21.97
N ASP A 108 4.19 -6.06 -21.06
CA ASP A 108 5.10 -7.18 -20.79
C ASP A 108 5.07 -7.65 -19.33
N ALA A 109 4.24 -7.05 -18.47
CA ALA A 109 4.10 -7.54 -17.10
C ALA A 109 3.30 -8.86 -17.12
N PRO A 110 3.81 -9.94 -16.50
CA PRO A 110 3.12 -11.23 -16.49
C PRO A 110 2.00 -11.19 -15.44
N LEU A 111 0.88 -10.54 -15.79
CA LEU A 111 -0.25 -10.28 -14.90
C LEU A 111 -1.41 -11.25 -15.15
N GLY A 112 -2.11 -11.60 -14.08
CA GLY A 112 -3.41 -12.27 -14.12
C GLY A 112 -4.43 -11.46 -13.33
N HIS A 113 -5.61 -11.25 -13.89
CA HIS A 113 -6.70 -10.53 -13.25
C HIS A 113 -7.95 -11.39 -13.25
N PHE A 114 -8.46 -11.68 -12.06
CA PHE A 114 -9.66 -12.47 -11.86
C PHE A 114 -10.63 -11.74 -10.94
N LYS A 115 -11.92 -11.99 -11.10
CA LYS A 115 -12.91 -11.65 -10.08
C LYS A 115 -13.56 -12.91 -9.54
N VAL A 116 -13.71 -12.98 -8.23
CA VAL A 116 -14.47 -14.03 -7.55
C VAL A 116 -15.68 -13.38 -6.89
N PHE A 117 -16.88 -13.88 -7.18
CA PHE A 117 -18.11 -13.24 -6.78
C PHE A 117 -18.76 -13.92 -5.58
N TYR A 118 -19.37 -13.11 -4.71
CA TYR A 118 -20.16 -13.56 -3.57
C TYR A 118 -21.50 -12.81 -3.51
N LYS A 119 -22.45 -13.34 -2.73
CA LYS A 119 -23.74 -12.68 -2.46
C LYS A 119 -23.60 -11.82 -1.22
N SER A 120 -23.72 -10.50 -1.37
CA SER A 120 -23.71 -9.57 -0.24
C SER A 120 -24.89 -9.84 0.69
N VAL A 121 -24.61 -9.96 1.99
CA VAL A 121 -25.63 -10.04 3.04
C VAL A 121 -26.08 -8.65 3.48
N VAL A 122 -25.39 -7.59 3.04
CA VAL A 122 -25.73 -6.20 3.34
C VAL A 122 -26.90 -5.71 2.48
N ASP A 123 -26.90 -6.05 1.19
CA ASP A 123 -27.88 -5.56 0.21
C ASP A 123 -28.38 -6.62 -0.78
N GLY A 124 -27.87 -7.85 -0.72
CA GLY A 124 -28.29 -8.91 -1.63
C GLY A 124 -27.74 -8.76 -3.05
N HIS A 125 -26.82 -7.83 -3.33
CA HIS A 125 -26.19 -7.74 -4.64
C HIS A 125 -25.04 -8.75 -4.79
N GLU A 126 -24.69 -9.05 -6.04
CA GLU A 126 -23.51 -9.82 -6.35
C GLU A 126 -22.30 -8.87 -6.37
N GLU A 127 -21.27 -9.17 -5.59
CA GLU A 127 -20.10 -8.32 -5.41
C GLU A 127 -18.82 -9.09 -5.77
N PRO A 128 -17.88 -8.46 -6.49
CA PRO A 128 -16.59 -9.07 -6.78
C PRO A 128 -15.57 -8.82 -5.66
N ILE A 129 -14.73 -9.83 -5.41
CA ILE A 129 -13.37 -9.67 -4.88
C ILE A 129 -12.42 -9.70 -6.07
N LEU A 130 -11.53 -8.72 -6.16
CA LEU A 130 -10.49 -8.69 -7.18
C LEU A 130 -9.31 -9.53 -6.71
N LEU A 131 -8.85 -10.42 -7.59
CA LEU A 131 -7.66 -11.24 -7.40
C LEU A 131 -6.67 -10.87 -8.50
N ASP A 132 -5.62 -10.15 -8.12
CA ASP A 132 -4.56 -9.68 -9.00
C ASP A 132 -3.29 -10.51 -8.73
N LEU A 133 -2.73 -11.07 -9.80
CA LEU A 133 -1.55 -11.93 -9.75
C LEU A 133 -0.41 -11.31 -10.54
N LEU A 134 0.81 -11.50 -10.03
CA LEU A 134 2.04 -11.31 -10.78
C LEU A 134 2.77 -12.66 -10.86
N TYR A 135 2.89 -13.20 -12.08
CA TYR A 135 3.54 -14.48 -12.35
C TYR A 135 5.06 -14.32 -12.44
N THR A 136 5.71 -14.26 -11.28
CA THR A 136 7.16 -14.05 -11.16
C THR A 136 7.70 -14.70 -9.89
N PRO A 137 8.99 -15.04 -9.82
CA PRO A 137 9.64 -15.40 -8.55
C PRO A 137 9.49 -14.28 -7.52
N ASN A 138 9.44 -14.65 -6.24
CA ASN A 138 9.34 -13.70 -5.14
C ASN A 138 10.49 -12.67 -5.17
N PRO A 139 10.22 -11.36 -5.38
CA PRO A 139 11.27 -10.34 -5.42
C PRO A 139 11.74 -9.94 -4.02
N TYR A 140 10.96 -10.23 -2.97
CA TYR A 140 11.21 -9.71 -1.63
C TYR A 140 12.41 -10.39 -0.96
N PRO A 141 13.36 -9.61 -0.40
CA PRO A 141 14.53 -10.16 0.29
C PRO A 141 14.16 -10.87 1.61
N GLU A 142 13.03 -10.51 2.22
CA GLU A 142 12.57 -11.09 3.48
C GLU A 142 11.05 -11.27 3.48
N THR A 143 10.61 -12.44 3.93
CA THR A 143 9.21 -12.82 4.11
C THR A 143 8.99 -13.44 5.49
N ARG A 144 7.75 -13.41 5.95
CA ARG A 144 7.32 -13.99 7.22
C ARG A 144 5.95 -14.62 7.07
N GLU A 145 5.71 -15.69 7.83
CA GLU A 145 4.39 -16.29 7.91
C GLU A 145 3.49 -15.56 8.91
N TYR A 146 2.25 -15.35 8.50
CA TYR A 146 1.19 -14.74 9.32
C TYR A 146 0.00 -15.67 9.39
N LEU A 147 -0.62 -15.73 10.58
CA LEU A 147 -1.93 -16.36 10.73
C LEU A 147 -2.96 -15.47 10.02
N ILE A 148 -3.85 -16.08 9.24
CA ILE A 148 -5.09 -15.44 8.78
C ILE A 148 -6.00 -15.30 10.01
N ASN A 149 -5.75 -14.26 10.78
CA ASN A 149 -6.44 -13.91 12.00
C ASN A 149 -6.48 -12.40 12.12
N HIS A 150 -7.68 -11.86 12.33
CA HIS A 150 -7.88 -10.42 12.43
C HIS A 150 -9.08 -10.13 13.32
N SER A 151 -9.09 -8.99 14.01
CA SER A 151 -10.20 -8.58 14.89
C SER A 151 -11.55 -8.41 14.17
N TRP A 152 -11.54 -8.42 12.84
CA TRP A 152 -12.73 -8.31 11.98
C TRP A 152 -13.26 -9.68 11.54
N LEU A 153 -12.54 -10.75 11.84
CA LEU A 153 -12.89 -12.13 11.51
C LEU A 153 -13.33 -12.85 12.78
N ALA A 154 -14.41 -13.62 12.69
CA ALA A 154 -14.64 -14.69 13.64
C ALA A 154 -13.82 -15.89 13.17
N THR A 155 -12.95 -16.41 14.03
CA THR A 155 -12.15 -17.61 13.72
C THR A 155 -12.56 -18.78 14.61
N SER A 156 -12.46 -19.99 14.07
CA SER A 156 -12.66 -21.24 14.81
C SER A 156 -11.62 -22.28 14.40
N GLY A 157 -11.21 -23.13 15.34
CA GLY A 157 -10.17 -24.14 15.11
C GLY A 157 -8.79 -23.52 14.88
N GLU A 158 -7.92 -24.23 14.16
CA GLU A 158 -6.57 -23.77 13.84
C GLU A 158 -6.59 -22.77 12.69
N ASN A 159 -5.87 -21.65 12.84
CA ASN A 159 -5.83 -20.60 11.82
C ASN A 159 -4.83 -20.94 10.72
N THR A 160 -5.23 -20.68 9.48
CA THR A 160 -4.42 -20.91 8.30
C THR A 160 -3.25 -19.94 8.27
N MET A 161 -2.06 -20.43 7.91
CA MET A 161 -0.85 -19.62 7.77
C MET A 161 -0.66 -19.20 6.31
N VAL A 162 -0.17 -17.98 6.09
CA VAL A 162 0.12 -17.44 4.77
C VAL A 162 1.44 -16.65 4.80
N VAL A 163 2.19 -16.67 3.70
CA VAL A 163 3.47 -15.97 3.56
C VAL A 163 3.24 -14.54 3.07
N LEU A 164 3.78 -13.56 3.80
CA LEU A 164 3.77 -12.14 3.42
C LEU A 164 5.21 -11.60 3.41
N PRO A 165 5.52 -10.56 2.62
CA PRO A 165 6.71 -9.75 2.83
C PRO A 165 6.71 -9.08 4.21
N THR A 166 7.89 -8.82 4.77
CA THR A 166 8.03 -8.01 5.99
C THR A 166 7.64 -6.56 5.74
N PHE A 167 7.43 -5.77 6.81
CA PHE A 167 7.09 -4.35 6.68
C PHE A 167 8.15 -3.56 5.90
N GLU A 168 9.42 -3.85 6.11
CA GLU A 168 10.52 -3.27 5.35
C GLU A 168 10.47 -3.64 3.87
N ALA A 169 10.17 -4.90 3.55
CA ALA A 169 10.01 -5.34 2.17
C ALA A 169 8.79 -4.68 1.48
N ILE A 170 7.65 -4.58 2.18
CA ILE A 170 6.44 -3.87 1.70
C ILE A 170 6.74 -2.39 1.48
N LEU A 171 7.50 -1.75 2.37
CA LEU A 171 7.88 -0.34 2.25
C LEU A 171 8.67 -0.10 0.96
N GLY A 172 9.65 -0.95 0.66
CA GLY A 172 10.42 -0.88 -0.58
C GLY A 172 9.55 -1.04 -1.81
N ASP A 173 8.66 -2.03 -1.85
CA ASP A 173 7.71 -2.24 -2.95
C ASP A 173 6.80 -1.01 -3.16
N LYS A 174 6.10 -0.58 -2.10
CA LYS A 174 5.15 0.54 -2.19
C LYS A 174 5.80 1.84 -2.63
N LEU A 175 7.07 2.06 -2.30
CA LEU A 175 7.81 3.23 -2.75
C LEU A 175 7.90 3.28 -4.29
N THR A 176 8.03 2.13 -4.97
CA THR A 176 8.01 2.05 -6.44
C THR A 176 6.67 2.47 -7.05
N ALA A 177 5.57 2.25 -6.31
CA ALA A 177 4.22 2.62 -6.70
C ALA A 177 3.92 4.13 -6.47
N PHE A 178 4.72 4.82 -5.66
CA PHE A 178 4.61 6.26 -5.36
C PHE A 178 5.65 7.09 -6.15
N ALA A 179 5.64 6.91 -7.47
CA ALA A 179 6.44 7.67 -8.43
C ALA A 179 5.54 8.07 -9.63
N PRO A 180 4.78 9.18 -9.53
CA PRO A 180 3.62 9.45 -10.39
C PRO A 180 3.94 9.95 -11.81
N LYS A 181 5.22 10.01 -12.21
CA LYS A 181 5.67 10.32 -13.58
C LYS A 181 6.51 9.20 -14.20
N THR A 182 6.86 8.17 -13.43
CA THR A 182 7.77 7.08 -13.85
C THR A 182 7.13 5.69 -13.67
N THR A 183 7.46 4.95 -12.63
CA THR A 183 7.02 3.55 -12.41
C THR A 183 5.72 3.45 -11.63
N GLY A 184 5.32 4.49 -10.90
CA GLY A 184 4.20 4.43 -10.00
C GLY A 184 2.83 4.55 -10.66
N ILE A 185 1.86 4.97 -9.85
CA ILE A 185 0.52 5.32 -10.32
C ILE A 185 0.62 6.70 -10.97
N LEU A 186 0.62 6.70 -12.31
CA LEU A 186 0.86 7.92 -13.08
C LEU A 186 -0.25 8.96 -12.90
N TYR A 187 0.11 10.25 -12.84
CA TYR A 187 -0.86 11.36 -12.86
C TYR A 187 -1.83 11.25 -14.04
N SER A 188 -1.33 10.82 -15.21
CA SER A 188 -2.11 10.64 -16.44
C SER A 188 -3.23 9.60 -16.33
N LYS A 189 -3.18 8.68 -15.36
CA LYS A 189 -4.25 7.69 -15.11
C LYS A 189 -5.44 8.27 -14.36
N ASN A 190 -5.35 9.51 -13.89
CA ASN A 190 -6.40 10.20 -13.14
C ASN A 190 -6.93 9.41 -11.93
N ARG A 191 -6.00 8.79 -11.18
CA ARG A 191 -6.25 7.97 -9.98
C ARG A 191 -5.66 8.62 -8.72
N PRO A 192 -6.14 9.81 -8.31
CA PRO A 192 -5.52 10.59 -7.24
C PRO A 192 -5.62 9.89 -5.87
N VAL A 193 -6.69 9.14 -5.60
CA VAL A 193 -6.85 8.43 -4.32
C VAL A 193 -5.85 7.29 -4.20
N GLU A 194 -5.58 6.58 -5.29
CA GLU A 194 -4.65 5.46 -5.32
C GLU A 194 -3.21 5.92 -5.10
N ILE A 195 -2.81 7.09 -5.60
CA ILE A 195 -1.52 7.72 -5.28
C ILE A 195 -1.42 8.02 -3.78
N ILE A 196 -2.47 8.59 -3.19
CA ILE A 196 -2.48 8.96 -1.77
C ILE A 196 -2.54 7.74 -0.85
N LYS A 197 -3.17 6.63 -1.27
CA LYS A 197 -3.08 5.34 -0.58
C LYS A 197 -1.61 4.89 -0.41
N GLN A 198 -0.78 5.05 -1.45
CA GLN A 198 0.65 4.70 -1.35
C GLN A 198 1.37 5.62 -0.36
N LEU A 199 1.19 6.94 -0.47
CA LEU A 199 1.80 7.89 0.47
C LEU A 199 1.44 7.59 1.93
N TYR A 200 0.17 7.28 2.18
CA TYR A 200 -0.33 6.94 3.50
C TYR A 200 0.34 5.68 4.07
N ASP A 201 0.38 4.60 3.27
CA ASP A 201 0.98 3.33 3.69
C ASP A 201 2.49 3.47 3.90
N ILE A 202 3.21 4.17 3.01
CA ILE A 202 4.65 4.41 3.14
C ILE A 202 4.94 5.23 4.40
N GLY A 203 4.15 6.28 4.68
CA GLY A 203 4.28 7.08 5.90
C GLY A 203 4.11 6.24 7.17
N PHE A 204 3.13 5.34 7.19
CA PHE A 204 2.92 4.40 8.29
C PHE A 204 4.07 3.40 8.44
N LEU A 205 4.48 2.76 7.35
CA LEU A 205 5.56 1.78 7.34
C LEU A 205 6.91 2.37 7.72
N PHE A 206 7.17 3.63 7.34
CA PHE A 206 8.37 4.36 7.75
C PHE A 206 8.48 4.47 9.27
N ASP A 207 7.37 4.62 9.98
CA ASP A 207 7.36 4.68 11.44
C ASP A 207 7.62 3.32 12.10
N GLN A 208 7.40 2.22 11.37
CA GLN A 208 7.70 0.85 11.81
C GLN A 208 9.08 0.35 11.38
N LEU A 209 9.78 1.11 10.52
CA LEU A 209 11.05 0.70 9.93
C LEU A 209 12.14 0.49 10.99
N THR A 210 12.70 -0.73 11.00
CA THR A 210 13.84 -1.11 11.83
C THR A 210 15.10 -1.45 11.02
N ASN A 211 14.93 -1.93 9.78
CA ASN A 211 16.04 -2.35 8.92
C ASN A 211 16.00 -1.68 7.53
N LEU A 212 16.80 -0.62 7.35
CA LEU A 212 16.87 0.11 6.08
C LEU A 212 17.40 -0.75 4.91
N ASN A 213 18.26 -1.74 5.17
CA ASN A 213 18.85 -2.55 4.11
C ASN A 213 17.80 -3.41 3.39
N VAL A 214 16.85 -3.96 4.13
CA VAL A 214 15.73 -4.74 3.56
C VAL A 214 14.87 -3.86 2.65
N VAL A 215 14.62 -2.60 3.06
CA VAL A 215 13.90 -1.61 2.22
C VAL A 215 14.67 -1.34 0.93
N LYS A 216 15.98 -1.10 1.04
CA LYS A 216 16.86 -0.79 -0.10
C LYS A 216 16.92 -1.93 -1.10
N GLU A 217 17.09 -3.16 -0.62
CA GLU A 217 17.11 -4.35 -1.47
C GLU A 217 15.75 -4.61 -2.13
N SER A 218 14.66 -4.52 -1.36
CA SER A 218 13.31 -4.68 -1.90
C SER A 218 13.00 -3.63 -2.97
N TYR A 219 13.23 -2.35 -2.67
CA TYR A 219 13.03 -1.25 -3.62
C TYR A 219 13.83 -1.46 -4.90
N ALA A 220 15.13 -1.75 -4.78
CA ALA A 220 16.01 -1.91 -5.92
C ALA A 220 15.65 -3.10 -6.82
N ARG A 221 15.08 -4.18 -6.28
CA ARG A 221 14.60 -5.31 -7.08
C ARG A 221 13.30 -4.96 -7.80
N VAL A 222 12.29 -4.53 -7.05
CA VAL A 222 10.95 -4.24 -7.59
C VAL A 222 10.99 -3.11 -8.61
N VAL A 223 11.75 -2.03 -8.37
CA VAL A 223 11.83 -0.90 -9.30
C VAL A 223 12.45 -1.29 -10.64
N ARG A 224 13.43 -2.20 -10.65
CA ARG A 224 14.06 -2.68 -11.90
C ARG A 224 13.09 -3.52 -12.72
N GLU A 225 12.31 -4.36 -12.04
CA GLU A 225 11.23 -5.11 -12.68
C GLU A 225 10.19 -4.16 -13.30
N GLU A 226 9.73 -3.15 -12.54
CA GLU A 226 8.77 -2.16 -13.03
C GLU A 226 9.30 -1.35 -14.23
N ILE A 227 10.57 -0.91 -14.19
CA ILE A 227 11.24 -0.25 -15.33
C ILE A 227 11.24 -1.18 -16.55
N GLY A 228 11.58 -2.45 -16.35
CA GLY A 228 11.60 -3.48 -17.40
C GLY A 228 10.22 -3.71 -18.02
N TYR A 229 9.20 -3.98 -17.19
CA TYR A 229 7.83 -4.23 -17.63
C TYR A 229 7.22 -3.05 -18.40
N ARG A 230 7.63 -1.82 -18.06
CA ARG A 230 7.16 -0.58 -18.70
C ARG A 230 8.05 -0.14 -19.87
N LYS A 231 9.18 -0.81 -20.12
CA LYS A 231 10.19 -0.46 -21.14
C LYS A 231 10.67 0.99 -21.02
N LEU A 232 10.88 1.44 -19.78
CA LEU A 232 11.38 2.80 -19.53
C LEU A 232 12.90 2.84 -19.73
N HIS A 233 13.39 3.94 -20.30
CA HIS A 233 14.81 4.21 -20.45
C HIS A 233 15.28 5.18 -19.38
N ILE A 234 15.12 4.77 -18.11
CA ILE A 234 15.48 5.55 -16.93
C ILE A 234 16.24 4.65 -15.94
N ASP A 235 16.98 5.26 -15.02
CA ASP A 235 17.58 4.55 -13.90
C ASP A 235 16.73 4.61 -12.61
N VAL A 236 17.23 3.96 -11.56
CA VAL A 236 16.58 3.89 -10.25
C VAL A 236 16.55 5.27 -9.57
N ASP A 237 17.57 6.09 -9.78
CA ASP A 237 17.71 7.40 -9.14
C ASP A 237 16.69 8.39 -9.73
N GLU A 238 16.37 8.28 -11.02
CA GLU A 238 15.30 9.03 -11.68
C GLU A 238 13.92 8.71 -11.08
N VAL A 239 13.66 7.46 -10.70
CA VAL A 239 12.40 7.06 -10.02
C VAL A 239 12.36 7.63 -8.60
N LEU A 240 13.44 7.52 -7.83
CA LEU A 240 13.51 8.14 -6.49
C LEU A 240 13.33 9.66 -6.56
N LYS A 241 13.89 10.31 -7.58
CA LYS A 241 13.73 11.73 -7.82
C LYS A 241 12.28 12.10 -8.14
N ASP A 242 11.56 11.29 -8.92
CA ASP A 242 10.13 11.47 -9.16
C ASP A 242 9.31 11.38 -7.86
N THR A 243 9.58 10.37 -7.04
CA THR A 243 9.00 10.25 -5.69
C THR A 243 9.27 11.48 -4.83
N TRP A 244 10.53 11.92 -4.76
CA TRP A 244 10.94 13.09 -3.99
C TRP A 244 10.23 14.37 -4.47
N ASN A 245 10.13 14.56 -5.79
CA ASN A 245 9.44 15.69 -6.38
C ASN A 245 7.94 15.69 -6.05
N ALA A 246 7.28 14.54 -6.09
CA ALA A 246 5.88 14.43 -5.69
C ALA A 246 5.67 14.81 -4.22
N CYS A 247 6.61 14.44 -3.33
CA CYS A 247 6.61 14.88 -1.94
C CYS A 247 6.77 16.40 -1.81
N TYR A 248 7.67 16.99 -2.58
CA TYR A 248 7.93 18.43 -2.56
C TYR A 248 6.73 19.22 -3.09
N THR A 249 6.08 18.76 -4.16
CA THR A 249 4.85 19.37 -4.70
C THR A 249 3.77 19.47 -3.62
N LEU A 250 3.60 18.45 -2.76
CA LEU A 250 2.69 18.52 -1.60
C LEU A 250 3.11 19.56 -0.56
N ALA A 251 4.40 19.62 -0.25
CA ALA A 251 4.95 20.51 0.76
C ALA A 251 4.93 21.99 0.33
N GLU A 252 5.14 22.27 -0.96
CA GLU A 252 5.15 23.62 -1.53
C GLU A 252 3.75 24.26 -1.50
N ARG A 253 2.70 23.45 -1.68
CA ARG A 253 1.29 23.88 -1.73
C ARG A 253 1.02 24.96 -2.79
N ASP A 254 1.66 24.85 -3.95
CA ASP A 254 1.37 25.78 -5.05
C ASP A 254 0.00 25.49 -5.67
N MET A 255 -1.01 26.31 -5.33
CA MET A 255 -2.36 26.23 -5.89
C MET A 255 -2.42 26.41 -7.41
N LYS A 256 -1.36 26.90 -8.06
CA LYS A 256 -1.27 26.98 -9.51
C LYS A 256 -0.83 25.66 -10.14
N SER A 257 -0.15 24.79 -9.40
CA SER A 257 0.31 23.47 -9.87
C SER A 257 -0.87 22.50 -10.00
N ASP A 258 -1.04 21.93 -11.19
CA ASP A 258 -2.07 20.91 -11.43
C ASP A 258 -1.74 19.60 -10.70
N GLU A 259 -0.45 19.28 -10.55
CA GLU A 259 0.00 18.12 -9.75
C GLU A 259 -0.37 18.29 -8.27
N PHE A 260 -0.21 19.50 -7.73
CA PHE A 260 -0.64 19.77 -6.35
C PHE A 260 -2.16 19.62 -6.20
N LYS A 261 -2.96 20.20 -7.11
CA LYS A 261 -4.43 20.06 -7.10
C LYS A 261 -4.83 18.59 -7.20
N HIS A 262 -4.13 17.80 -8.00
CA HIS A 262 -4.37 16.37 -8.17
C HIS A 262 -4.16 15.59 -6.86
N LEU A 263 -3.02 15.81 -6.20
CA LEU A 263 -2.72 15.19 -4.91
C LEU A 263 -3.69 15.67 -3.82
N GLN A 264 -4.02 16.97 -3.79
CA GLN A 264 -4.98 17.54 -2.86
C GLN A 264 -6.38 16.93 -3.02
N LEU A 265 -6.83 16.71 -4.26
CA LEU A 265 -8.07 15.99 -4.56
C LEU A 265 -8.03 14.56 -4.01
N GLY A 266 -6.90 13.88 -4.18
CA GLY A 266 -6.68 12.55 -3.62
C GLY A 266 -6.85 12.52 -2.11
N ILE A 267 -6.20 13.45 -1.40
CA ILE A 267 -6.30 13.58 0.07
C ILE A 267 -7.74 13.83 0.50
N LYS A 268 -8.46 14.72 -0.19
CA LYS A 268 -9.86 15.02 0.10
C LYS A 268 -10.77 13.80 -0.07
N ASN A 269 -10.56 13.00 -1.11
CA ASN A 269 -11.42 11.85 -1.43
C ASN A 269 -11.03 10.58 -0.65
N PHE A 270 -9.81 10.52 -0.12
CA PHE A 270 -9.30 9.39 0.62
C PHE A 270 -10.00 9.17 1.98
N THR A 271 -10.69 10.19 2.51
CA THR A 271 -11.36 10.17 3.83
C THR A 271 -12.36 9.02 4.02
N ASN A 272 -12.92 8.48 2.94
CA ASN A 272 -13.91 7.39 2.99
C ASN A 272 -13.25 6.00 3.14
N PHE A 273 -11.94 5.90 2.97
CA PHE A 273 -11.20 4.63 2.96
C PHE A 273 -10.35 4.42 4.21
N ILE A 274 -10.29 5.40 5.12
CA ILE A 274 -9.44 5.40 6.31
C ILE A 274 -10.25 5.36 7.59
N ILE A 275 -9.67 4.76 8.61
CA ILE A 275 -10.25 4.72 9.96
C ILE A 275 -9.87 6.01 10.69
N ASP A 276 -8.59 6.40 10.59
CA ASP A 276 -8.04 7.62 11.17
C ASP A 276 -8.19 8.82 10.23
N ARG A 277 -8.01 10.04 10.72
CA ARG A 277 -8.02 11.25 9.89
C ARG A 277 -6.70 11.36 9.11
N PHE A 278 -6.77 11.75 7.84
CA PHE A 278 -5.60 12.10 7.03
C PHE A 278 -5.86 13.42 6.28
N SER A 279 -5.44 14.55 6.88
CA SER A 279 -5.56 15.87 6.25
C SER A 279 -4.28 16.24 5.49
N ILE A 280 -4.28 17.42 4.88
CA ILE A 280 -3.10 17.95 4.17
C ILE A 280 -1.89 18.13 5.09
N GLU A 281 -2.10 18.36 6.40
CA GLU A 281 -0.99 18.47 7.34
C GLU A 281 -0.35 17.10 7.60
N GLU A 282 -1.15 16.05 7.86
CA GLU A 282 -0.63 14.68 8.00
C GLU A 282 -0.02 14.16 6.70
N ALA A 283 -0.58 14.53 5.53
CA ALA A 283 -0.01 14.17 4.25
C ALA A 283 1.37 14.81 4.01
N ILE A 284 1.61 16.02 4.51
CA ILE A 284 2.93 16.67 4.42
C ILE A 284 3.92 16.06 5.41
N THR A 285 3.47 15.66 6.59
CA THR A 285 4.31 14.88 7.50
C THR A 285 4.71 13.55 6.83
N ALA A 286 3.75 12.80 6.29
CA ALA A 286 4.03 11.58 5.55
C ALA A 286 4.98 11.83 4.37
N SER A 287 4.74 12.86 3.56
CA SER A 287 5.58 13.15 2.40
C SER A 287 7.01 13.54 2.77
N SER A 288 7.20 14.24 3.89
CA SER A 288 8.54 14.55 4.40
C SER A 288 9.30 13.30 4.84
N LYS A 289 8.63 12.32 5.45
CA LYS A 289 9.20 11.01 5.81
C LYS A 289 9.64 10.25 4.55
N VAL A 290 8.80 10.25 3.52
CA VAL A 290 9.13 9.64 2.21
C VAL A 290 10.32 10.35 1.55
N ALA A 291 10.34 11.69 1.52
CA ALA A 291 11.46 12.45 0.97
C ALA A 291 12.77 12.16 1.72
N TYR A 292 12.73 12.05 3.04
CA TYR A 292 13.89 11.62 3.82
C TYR A 292 14.29 10.17 3.50
N LEU A 293 13.33 9.25 3.41
CA LEU A 293 13.60 7.85 3.03
C LEU A 293 14.32 7.77 1.68
N THR A 294 13.86 8.49 0.65
CA THR A 294 14.55 8.49 -0.66
C THR A 294 16.02 8.92 -0.54
N SER A 295 16.33 9.94 0.27
CA SER A 295 17.71 10.39 0.51
C SER A 295 18.57 9.34 1.23
N LEU A 296 17.95 8.52 2.09
CA LEU A 296 18.64 7.43 2.80
C LEU A 296 18.96 6.27 1.87
N LEU A 297 18.06 5.95 0.93
CA LEU A 297 18.25 4.85 -0.02
C LEU A 297 19.39 5.11 -1.02
N ASN A 298 19.65 6.37 -1.34
CA ASN A 298 20.77 6.80 -2.20
C ASN A 298 22.15 6.61 -1.56
N LYS A 299 22.23 6.27 -0.27
CA LYS A 299 23.48 6.18 0.48
C LYS A 299 23.70 4.80 1.07
N GLU A 300 24.94 4.53 1.46
CA GLU A 300 25.31 3.32 2.19
C GLU A 300 25.35 3.59 3.70
N ASN A 301 25.07 2.55 4.49
CA ASN A 301 25.22 2.51 5.95
C ASN A 301 24.57 3.69 6.69
N GLN A 302 23.38 4.10 6.27
CA GLN A 302 22.64 5.16 6.95
C GLN A 302 21.79 4.59 8.09
N GLU A 303 21.80 5.29 9.22
CA GLU A 303 20.82 5.10 10.28
C GLU A 303 19.63 6.04 10.08
N VAL A 304 18.44 5.57 10.44
CA VAL A 304 17.23 6.38 10.32
C VAL A 304 17.08 7.26 11.56
N GLU A 305 17.33 8.56 11.41
CA GLU A 305 17.10 9.51 12.48
C GLU A 305 15.62 9.84 12.60
N ARG A 306 15.10 9.86 13.84
CA ARG A 306 13.69 10.11 14.14
C ARG A 306 13.51 11.45 14.82
N PHE A 307 12.48 12.19 14.43
CA PHE A 307 12.06 13.41 15.11
C PHE A 307 11.63 13.06 16.55
N LYS A 308 12.17 13.79 17.53
CA LYS A 308 11.85 13.60 18.96
C LYS A 308 11.01 14.73 19.50
N ASN A 309 11.41 15.96 19.23
CA ASN A 309 10.69 17.15 19.72
C ASN A 309 11.16 18.43 19.01
N PRO A 310 10.34 19.51 19.01
CA PRO A 310 10.66 20.75 18.29
C PRO A 310 11.93 21.49 18.74
N LEU A 311 12.51 21.18 19.91
CA LEU A 311 13.71 21.88 20.39
C LEU A 311 14.95 21.49 19.59
N GLU A 312 15.01 20.28 19.02
CA GLU A 312 16.19 19.80 18.29
C GLU A 312 16.43 20.56 16.97
N ILE A 313 15.37 21.14 16.40
CA ILE A 313 15.40 21.89 15.15
C ILE A 313 15.47 23.40 15.36
N LYS A 314 15.55 23.88 16.62
CA LYS A 314 15.39 25.30 16.97
C LYS A 314 16.29 26.23 16.16
N ASP A 315 17.53 25.82 15.90
CA ASP A 315 18.53 26.64 15.23
C ASP A 315 18.75 26.25 13.75
N TRP A 316 17.97 25.30 13.23
CA TRP A 316 18.11 24.82 11.84
C TRP A 316 17.48 25.79 10.84
N LEU A 317 18.13 25.95 9.68
CA LEU A 317 17.63 26.81 8.60
C LEU A 317 17.94 26.17 7.26
N ILE A 318 16.93 26.06 6.39
CA ILE A 318 17.12 25.67 5.00
C ILE A 318 17.52 26.93 4.23
N GLU A 319 18.82 27.06 3.93
CA GLU A 319 19.38 28.22 3.22
C GLU A 319 19.17 28.17 1.71
N ASP A 320 18.97 26.97 1.15
CA ASP A 320 18.79 26.77 -0.28
C ASP A 320 17.60 27.59 -0.81
N PRO A 321 17.82 28.57 -1.72
CA PRO A 321 16.75 29.43 -2.21
C PRO A 321 15.61 28.67 -2.90
N THR A 322 15.90 27.49 -3.44
CA THR A 322 14.92 26.62 -4.10
C THR A 322 13.91 26.07 -3.09
N TYR A 323 14.37 25.76 -1.87
CA TYR A 323 13.63 25.00 -0.88
C TYR A 323 13.34 25.77 0.41
N ASN A 324 13.82 27.01 0.54
CA ASN A 324 13.66 27.83 1.75
C ASN A 324 12.20 28.08 2.16
N LYS A 325 11.23 27.90 1.25
CA LYS A 325 9.79 27.95 1.56
C LYS A 325 9.40 26.93 2.64
N LEU A 326 10.11 25.81 2.71
CA LEU A 326 9.91 24.76 3.72
C LEU A 326 10.21 25.24 5.14
N ASN A 327 10.97 26.33 5.33
CA ASN A 327 11.20 26.92 6.66
C ASN A 327 9.89 27.34 7.35
N LYS A 328 8.79 27.55 6.60
CA LYS A 328 7.45 27.79 7.19
C LYS A 328 6.97 26.61 8.04
N LEU A 329 7.32 25.38 7.66
CA LEU A 329 6.94 24.16 8.38
C LEU A 329 7.56 24.10 9.77
N LYS A 330 8.72 24.74 10.00
CA LYS A 330 9.40 24.74 11.30
C LYS A 330 8.49 25.16 12.46
N LYS A 331 7.54 26.07 12.21
CA LYS A 331 6.56 26.52 13.21
C LYS A 331 5.26 25.71 13.17
N THR A 332 4.75 25.38 11.98
CA THR A 332 3.41 24.79 11.82
C THR A 332 3.40 23.27 11.89
N ASN A 333 4.49 22.63 11.46
CA ASN A 333 4.68 21.20 11.43
C ASN A 333 6.18 20.86 11.62
N PRO A 334 6.69 20.94 12.88
CA PRO A 334 8.10 20.71 13.22
C PRO A 334 8.65 19.36 12.74
N GLU A 335 7.84 18.30 12.82
CA GLU A 335 8.23 16.96 12.35
C GLU A 335 8.47 16.96 10.84
N ALA A 336 7.57 17.56 10.06
CA ALA A 336 7.76 17.64 8.62
C ALA A 336 9.01 18.44 8.26
N PHE A 337 9.26 19.56 8.97
CA PHE A 337 10.48 20.34 8.78
C PHE A 337 11.74 19.52 9.09
N PHE A 338 11.75 18.75 10.18
CA PHE A 338 12.88 17.89 10.55
C PHE A 338 13.27 16.96 9.40
N TYR A 339 12.32 16.21 8.85
CA TYR A 339 12.60 15.25 7.79
C TYR A 339 12.98 15.92 6.46
N TRP A 340 12.38 17.07 6.11
CA TRP A 340 12.81 17.86 4.95
C TRP A 340 14.24 18.37 5.09
N TYR A 341 14.60 18.90 6.26
CA TYR A 341 15.95 19.37 6.53
C TYR A 341 16.98 18.23 6.40
N LYS A 342 16.65 17.04 6.94
CA LYS A 342 17.50 15.85 6.83
C LYS A 342 17.65 15.37 5.38
N SER A 343 16.55 15.31 4.64
CA SER A 343 16.54 14.95 3.21
C SER A 343 17.49 15.85 2.40
N LEU A 344 17.38 17.17 2.56
CA LEU A 344 18.20 18.15 1.82
C LEU A 344 19.66 18.19 2.25
N LYS A 345 19.96 17.92 3.53
CA LYS A 345 21.35 17.83 4.00
C LYS A 345 22.04 16.61 3.40
N ASN A 346 21.30 15.51 3.26
CA ASN A 346 21.81 14.28 2.70
C ASN A 346 22.08 14.42 1.19
N ASP A 347 21.30 15.19 0.42
CA ASP A 347 21.58 15.38 -1.01
C ASP A 347 22.89 16.13 -1.33
N LYS A 348 23.46 16.88 -0.38
CA LYS A 348 24.67 17.72 -0.58
C LYS A 348 25.99 17.02 -0.23
N THR A 349 25.96 15.71 0.02
CA THR A 349 27.11 14.85 0.34
C THR A 349 26.98 13.54 -0.38
#